data_AF-A0AAV9QNY9-F1
#
_entry.id   AF-A0AAV9QNY9-F1
#
_cell.length_a   1.000
_cell.length_b   1.000
_cell.length_c   1.000
_cell.angle_alpha   90.00
_cell.angle_beta   90.00
_cell.angle_gamma   90.00
#
_symmetry.space_group_name_H-M   'P 1'
#
loop_
_entity.id
_entity.type
_entity.pdbx_description
1 polymer ?
#
loop_
_entity_poly.entity_id
_entity_poly.type
_entity_poly.pdbx_seq_one_letter_code
_entity_poly.pdbx_strand_id
1 'polypeptide(L)'
;MSCYVAPPPQCGAAGKNPQKESFGKDVTGSCFFLTRWYRRKMSALDVQDFIQQNRAVADQVETFRGYWESEKHWEARREFILRNMNDFKAEQLDHLLSLSMVWANNVFMGCRYSTELLEKVKEMAEGIVVEDAPVFKTRDEIMKNQQGR
;
A
#
# COMPACT_ATOMS: atom_id res chain seq x y z
N MET A 1 -21.55 -22.22 20.50
CA MET A 1 -21.29 -21.73 19.12
C MET A 1 -19.90 -21.11 19.10
N SER A 2 -18.91 -21.86 18.63
CA SER A 2 -17.51 -21.42 18.54
C SER A 2 -17.04 -21.71 17.12
N CYS A 3 -16.78 -20.66 16.35
CA CYS A 3 -16.36 -20.74 14.96
C CYS A 3 -14.83 -20.88 14.94
N TYR A 4 -14.33 -22.10 14.77
CA TYR A 4 -12.91 -22.37 14.53
C TYR A 4 -12.53 -21.86 13.13
N VAL A 5 -11.59 -20.91 13.06
CA VAL A 5 -10.94 -20.47 11.82
C VAL A 5 -9.72 -21.36 11.60
N ALA A 6 -9.67 -22.03 10.44
CA ALA A 6 -8.63 -22.98 10.08
C ALA A 6 -7.29 -22.28 9.77
N PRO A 7 -6.14 -22.86 10.16
CA PRO A 7 -4.82 -22.33 9.83
C PRO A 7 -4.38 -22.66 8.38
N PRO A 8 -3.47 -21.86 7.78
CA PRO A 8 -2.99 -22.06 6.42
C PRO A 8 -2.11 -23.32 6.28
N PRO A 9 -2.08 -23.96 5.09
CA PRO A 9 -1.36 -25.20 4.87
C PRO A 9 0.16 -24.98 4.86
N GLN A 10 0.85 -25.70 5.75
CA GLN A 10 2.30 -25.83 5.71
C GLN A 10 2.69 -26.81 4.60
N CYS A 11 3.34 -26.32 3.55
CA CYS A 11 4.01 -27.18 2.55
C CYS A 11 5.30 -27.77 3.15
N GLY A 12 5.14 -28.84 3.93
CA GLY A 12 6.23 -29.75 4.29
C GLY A 12 6.38 -30.80 3.19
N ALA A 13 7.37 -30.62 2.31
CA ALA A 13 7.73 -31.63 1.32
C ALA A 13 8.44 -32.80 2.00
N ALA A 14 7.78 -33.96 2.04
CA ALA A 14 8.40 -35.24 2.34
C ALA A 14 9.33 -35.63 1.16
N GLY A 15 10.65 -35.61 1.39
CA GLY A 15 11.65 -36.16 0.48
C GLY A 15 12.45 -37.23 1.20
N LYS A 16 12.23 -38.49 0.80
CA LYS A 16 12.90 -39.68 1.34
C LYS A 16 14.41 -39.66 1.04
N ASN A 17 15.17 -40.28 1.94
CA ASN A 17 16.62 -40.52 1.89
C ASN A 17 17.10 -41.13 0.55
N PRO A 18 18.33 -40.86 0.09
CA PRO A 18 18.81 -41.26 -1.23
C PRO A 18 19.31 -42.70 -1.20
N GLN A 19 18.69 -43.58 -2.00
CA GLN A 19 19.32 -44.81 -2.42
C GLN A 19 19.97 -44.61 -3.78
N LYS A 20 21.21 -45.07 -3.82
CA LYS A 20 22.20 -44.91 -4.86
C LYS A 20 21.80 -45.83 -6.02
N GLU A 21 21.63 -45.30 -7.21
CA GLU A 21 21.69 -46.11 -8.43
C GLU A 21 22.66 -45.48 -9.41
N SER A 22 23.62 -46.31 -9.78
CA SER A 22 24.83 -46.02 -10.50
C SER A 22 24.63 -46.19 -12.00
N PHE A 23 25.21 -45.24 -12.74
CA PHE A 23 25.92 -45.44 -14.01
C PHE A 23 25.11 -45.84 -15.26
N GLY A 24 24.99 -44.87 -16.16
CA GLY A 24 24.74 -45.06 -17.59
C GLY A 24 25.07 -43.77 -18.33
N LYS A 25 26.27 -43.68 -18.92
CA LYS A 25 26.67 -42.58 -19.79
C LYS A 25 25.92 -42.73 -21.10
N ASP A 26 25.30 -41.67 -21.61
CA ASP A 26 25.26 -41.44 -23.04
C ASP A 26 25.20 -39.94 -23.35
N VAL A 27 26.12 -39.57 -24.22
CA VAL A 27 26.43 -38.23 -24.69
C VAL A 27 25.58 -37.90 -25.91
N THR A 28 25.35 -36.60 -26.12
CA THR A 28 24.76 -35.95 -27.31
C THR A 28 23.24 -35.76 -27.32
N GLY A 29 22.84 -34.48 -27.34
CA GLY A 29 21.52 -34.07 -27.85
C GLY A 29 20.61 -33.31 -26.89
N SER A 30 20.98 -32.08 -26.47
CA SER A 30 19.97 -31.09 -26.03
C SER A 30 20.54 -29.68 -25.79
N CYS A 31 21.09 -29.06 -26.84
CA CYS A 31 21.34 -27.61 -26.83
C CYS A 31 20.13 -26.79 -27.33
N PHE A 32 18.92 -27.38 -27.37
CA PHE A 32 17.70 -26.70 -27.83
C PHE A 32 16.75 -26.27 -26.69
N PHE A 33 16.91 -26.79 -25.46
CA PHE A 33 15.95 -26.54 -24.38
C PHE A 33 16.30 -25.32 -23.49
N LEU A 34 17.56 -24.88 -23.48
CA LEU A 34 18.04 -23.87 -22.54
C LEU A 34 17.67 -22.43 -22.91
N THR A 35 17.45 -22.12 -24.19
CA THR A 35 17.07 -20.76 -24.62
C THR A 35 15.58 -20.44 -24.43
N ARG A 36 14.73 -21.45 -24.19
CA ARG A 36 13.28 -21.26 -23.93
C ARG A 36 12.98 -20.90 -22.47
N TRP A 37 13.85 -21.29 -21.54
CA TRP A 37 13.60 -21.17 -20.10
C TRP A 37 13.98 -19.81 -19.50
N TYR A 38 14.92 -19.08 -20.12
CA TYR A 38 15.37 -17.76 -19.67
C TYR A 38 14.81 -16.60 -20.51
N ARG A 39 13.59 -16.77 -21.02
CA ARG A 39 12.78 -15.68 -21.57
C ARG A 39 11.41 -15.71 -20.94
N ARG A 40 11.42 -15.72 -19.61
CA ARG A 40 10.29 -15.35 -18.75
C ARG A 40 9.93 -13.90 -19.06
N LYS A 41 9.31 -13.67 -20.22
CA LYS A 41 8.34 -12.59 -20.37
C LYS A 41 7.38 -12.82 -19.20
N MET A 42 7.24 -11.81 -18.34
CA MET A 42 6.07 -11.68 -17.47
C MET A 42 4.87 -12.08 -18.31
N SER A 43 4.25 -13.22 -17.98
CA SER A 43 3.26 -13.81 -18.89
C SER A 43 2.08 -12.84 -18.96
N ALA A 44 1.40 -12.78 -20.09
CA ALA A 44 0.21 -11.93 -20.21
C ALA A 44 -0.83 -12.24 -19.11
N LEU A 45 -0.83 -13.47 -18.57
CA LEU A 45 -1.65 -13.89 -17.44
C LEU A 45 -1.19 -13.23 -16.12
N ASP A 46 0.12 -13.22 -15.83
CA ASP A 46 0.66 -12.53 -14.64
C ASP A 46 0.34 -11.03 -14.64
N VAL A 47 0.34 -10.40 -15.82
CA VAL A 47 -0.01 -8.97 -15.97
C VAL A 47 -1.50 -8.74 -15.74
N GLN A 48 -2.37 -9.61 -16.26
CA GLN A 48 -3.82 -9.50 -16.07
C GLN A 48 -4.21 -9.68 -14.60
N ASP A 49 -3.61 -10.66 -13.91
CA ASP A 49 -3.85 -10.92 -12.50
C ASP A 49 -3.43 -9.72 -11.64
N PHE A 50 -2.27 -9.11 -11.94
CA PHE A 50 -1.81 -7.91 -11.26
C PHE A 50 -2.78 -6.73 -11.48
N ILE A 51 -3.25 -6.51 -12.71
CA ILE A 51 -4.23 -5.45 -13.00
C ILE A 51 -5.54 -5.68 -12.22
N GLN A 52 -6.00 -6.92 -12.16
CA GLN A 52 -7.23 -7.27 -11.45
C GLN A 52 -7.10 -7.05 -9.94
N GLN A 53 -5.95 -7.42 -9.35
CA GLN A 53 -5.66 -7.16 -7.94
C GLN A 53 -5.64 -5.65 -7.65
N ASN A 54 -4.98 -4.85 -8.48
CA ASN A 54 -4.96 -3.39 -8.31
C ASN A 54 -6.36 -2.77 -8.40
N ARG A 55 -7.23 -3.28 -9.29
CA ARG A 55 -8.63 -2.85 -9.35
C ARG A 55 -9.39 -3.18 -8.08
N ALA A 56 -9.27 -4.41 -7.58
CA ALA A 56 -9.95 -4.81 -6.35
C ALA A 56 -9.51 -3.97 -5.14
N VAL A 57 -8.21 -3.63 -5.06
CA VAL A 57 -7.69 -2.72 -4.01
C VAL A 57 -8.29 -1.32 -4.16
N ALA A 58 -8.35 -0.78 -5.38
CA ALA A 58 -8.96 0.53 -5.63
C ALA A 58 -10.44 0.55 -5.23
N ASP A 59 -11.21 -0.48 -5.59
CA ASP A 59 -12.63 -0.60 -5.23
C ASP A 59 -12.81 -0.74 -3.72
N GLN A 60 -11.92 -1.47 -3.05
CA GLN A 60 -11.93 -1.57 -1.58
C GLN A 60 -11.69 -0.21 -0.92
N VAL A 61 -10.76 0.60 -1.46
CA VAL A 61 -10.48 1.92 -0.89
C VAL A 61 -11.71 2.83 -0.94
N GLU A 62 -12.49 2.79 -2.02
CA GLU A 62 -13.74 3.57 -2.13
C GLU A 62 -14.74 3.26 -1.01
N THR A 63 -14.69 2.07 -0.40
CA THR A 63 -15.56 1.71 0.73
C THR A 63 -15.22 2.48 2.01
N PHE A 64 -14.02 3.07 2.11
CA PHE A 64 -13.59 3.83 3.29
C PHE A 64 -14.05 5.29 3.29
N ARG A 65 -14.71 5.75 2.22
CA ARG A 65 -15.21 7.12 2.11
C ARG A 65 -16.33 7.39 3.11
N GLY A 66 -16.17 8.42 3.94
CA GLY A 66 -17.24 8.91 4.82
C GLY A 66 -18.25 9.79 4.07
N TYR A 67 -19.53 9.73 4.46
CA TYR A 67 -20.59 10.56 3.86
C TYR A 67 -20.38 12.08 4.09
N TRP A 68 -19.72 12.45 5.20
CA TRP A 68 -19.47 13.83 5.60
C TRP A 68 -18.22 14.45 4.95
N GLU A 69 -17.50 13.69 4.12
CA GLU A 69 -16.29 14.16 3.45
C GLU A 69 -16.60 14.81 2.11
N SER A 70 -16.01 15.99 1.88
CA SER A 70 -16.05 16.63 0.57
C SER A 70 -15.14 15.89 -0.42
N GLU A 71 -15.39 16.04 -1.73
CA GLU A 71 -14.60 15.36 -2.76
C GLU A 71 -13.10 15.66 -2.64
N LYS A 72 -12.75 16.93 -2.44
CA LYS A 72 -11.34 17.35 -2.27
C LYS A 72 -10.67 16.70 -1.06
N HIS A 73 -11.42 16.51 0.03
CA HIS A 73 -10.94 15.84 1.22
C HIS A 73 -10.73 14.35 0.95
N TRP A 74 -11.70 13.71 0.30
CA TRP A 74 -11.66 12.30 -0.05
C TRP A 74 -10.53 11.99 -1.03
N GLU A 75 -10.36 12.75 -2.10
CA GLU A 75 -9.32 12.52 -3.12
C GLU A 75 -7.91 12.49 -2.51
N ALA A 76 -7.59 13.46 -1.68
CA ALA A 76 -6.30 13.52 -0.99
C ALA A 76 -6.14 12.36 0.01
N ARG A 77 -7.19 12.05 0.78
CA ARG A 77 -7.17 10.95 1.76
C ARG A 77 -7.05 9.58 1.09
N ARG A 78 -7.72 9.38 -0.06
CA ARG A 78 -7.65 8.18 -0.88
C ARG A 78 -6.23 7.93 -1.37
N GLU A 79 -5.55 8.97 -1.85
CA GLU A 79 -4.14 8.88 -2.25
C GLU A 79 -3.24 8.49 -1.07
N PHE A 80 -3.50 9.07 0.12
CA PHE A 80 -2.79 8.71 1.35
C PHE A 80 -2.94 7.23 1.69
N ILE A 81 -4.17 6.71 1.60
CA ILE A 81 -4.46 5.29 1.88
C ILE A 81 -3.75 4.42 0.86
N LEU A 82 -3.92 4.65 -0.44
CA LEU A 82 -3.33 3.83 -1.51
C LEU A 82 -1.81 3.76 -1.43
N ARG A 83 -1.15 4.89 -1.10
CA ARG A 83 0.30 4.95 -0.95
C ARG A 83 0.81 4.08 0.19
N ASN A 84 0.13 4.10 1.33
CA ASN A 84 0.58 3.46 2.55
C ASN A 84 0.02 2.04 2.72
N MET A 85 -1.00 1.63 1.96
CA MET A 85 -1.67 0.33 2.14
C MET A 85 -0.74 -0.89 2.07
N ASN A 86 0.35 -0.83 1.30
CA ASN A 86 1.31 -1.93 1.20
C ASN A 86 2.20 -2.10 2.44
N ASP A 87 2.35 -1.04 3.25
CA ASP A 87 3.20 -1.05 4.44
C ASP A 87 2.45 -1.51 5.70
N PHE A 88 1.13 -1.58 5.64
CA PHE A 88 0.27 -1.97 6.76
C PHE A 88 -0.30 -3.37 6.56
N LYS A 89 -0.32 -4.14 7.65
CA LYS A 89 -1.05 -5.42 7.68
C LYS A 89 -2.55 -5.18 7.72
N ALA A 90 -3.34 -6.16 7.30
CA ALA A 90 -4.81 -6.09 7.37
C ALA A 90 -5.33 -5.76 8.78
N GLU A 91 -4.68 -6.28 9.83
CA GLU A 91 -5.02 -6.00 11.23
C GLU A 91 -4.75 -4.55 11.66
N GLN A 92 -3.87 -3.84 10.93
CA GLN A 92 -3.48 -2.45 11.21
C GLN A 92 -4.17 -1.47 10.27
N LEU A 93 -5.11 -1.95 9.44
CA LEU A 93 -5.80 -1.12 8.46
C LEU A 93 -6.61 -0.01 9.15
N ASP A 94 -7.28 -0.32 10.26
CA ASP A 94 -7.99 0.68 11.06
C ASP A 94 -7.04 1.78 11.56
N HIS A 95 -5.81 1.41 11.91
CA HIS A 95 -4.80 2.39 12.31
C HIS A 95 -4.40 3.28 11.13
N LEU A 96 -4.18 2.72 9.94
CA LEU A 96 -3.91 3.50 8.73
C LEU A 96 -5.07 4.46 8.40
N LEU A 97 -6.32 3.99 8.48
CA LEU A 97 -7.50 4.82 8.25
C LEU A 97 -7.56 5.97 9.25
N SER A 98 -7.26 5.71 10.53
CA SER A 98 -7.21 6.76 11.56
C SER A 98 -6.13 7.81 11.26
N LEU A 99 -4.94 7.40 10.80
CA LEU A 99 -3.86 8.30 10.41
C LEU A 99 -4.22 9.13 9.18
N SER A 100 -4.89 8.52 8.20
CA SER A 100 -5.37 9.21 6.99
C SER A 100 -6.35 10.34 7.34
N MET A 101 -7.24 10.12 8.31
CA MET A 101 -8.16 11.13 8.81
C MET A 101 -7.44 12.25 9.56
N VAL A 102 -6.49 11.91 10.44
CA VAL A 102 -5.70 12.91 11.18
C VAL A 102 -4.95 13.83 10.21
N TRP A 103 -4.32 13.24 9.19
CA TRP A 103 -3.61 13.99 8.16
C TRP A 103 -4.56 14.93 7.39
N ALA A 104 -5.66 14.40 6.87
CA ALA A 104 -6.62 15.20 6.10
C ALA A 104 -7.28 16.29 6.96
N ASN A 105 -7.61 16.01 8.23
CA ASN A 105 -8.12 17.01 9.17
C ASN A 105 -7.09 18.12 9.45
N ASN A 106 -5.81 17.76 9.56
CA ASN A 106 -4.75 18.75 9.74
C ASN A 106 -4.60 19.64 8.50
N VAL A 107 -4.58 19.05 7.30
CA VAL A 107 -4.35 19.75 6.03
C VAL A 107 -5.55 20.59 5.58
N PHE A 108 -6.78 20.09 5.72
CA PHE A 108 -7.99 20.76 5.21
C PHE A 108 -8.80 21.53 6.24
N MET A 109 -8.68 21.19 7.53
CA MET A 109 -9.42 21.85 8.62
C MET A 109 -8.52 22.56 9.62
N GLY A 110 -7.20 22.38 9.52
CA GLY A 110 -6.25 23.00 10.44
C GLY A 110 -6.33 22.42 11.86
N CYS A 111 -6.86 21.22 12.05
CA CYS A 111 -6.88 20.57 13.36
C CYS A 111 -5.45 20.41 13.91
N ARG A 112 -5.28 20.60 15.22
CA ARG A 112 -3.97 20.51 15.89
C ARG A 112 -3.89 19.19 16.66
N TYR A 113 -2.76 18.53 16.53
CA TYR A 113 -2.41 17.28 17.21
C TYR A 113 -1.00 17.41 17.80
N SER A 114 -0.51 16.37 18.49
CA SER A 114 0.88 16.35 18.96
C SER A 114 1.85 16.47 17.80
N THR A 115 2.98 17.13 18.03
CA THR A 115 4.00 17.37 17.00
C THR A 115 4.54 16.05 16.44
N GLU A 116 4.80 15.07 17.30
CA GLU A 116 5.26 13.72 16.92
C GLU A 116 4.29 13.02 15.96
N LEU A 117 2.99 13.09 16.24
CA LEU A 117 1.98 12.48 15.37
C LEU A 117 1.92 13.19 14.02
N LEU A 118 2.00 14.53 14.02
CA LEU A 118 1.97 15.33 12.81
C LEU A 118 3.20 15.11 11.92
N GLU A 119 4.38 14.98 12.52
CA GLU A 119 5.62 14.66 11.80
C GLU A 119 5.51 13.30 11.12
N LYS A 120 5.04 12.28 11.85
CA LYS A 120 4.81 10.94 11.30
C LYS A 120 3.85 10.95 10.12
N VAL A 121 2.67 11.57 10.24
CA VAL A 121 1.71 11.58 9.13
C VAL A 121 2.17 12.43 7.95
N LYS A 122 3.03 13.43 8.18
CA LYS A 122 3.65 14.20 7.08
C LYS A 122 4.67 13.37 6.31
N GLU A 123 5.48 12.59 7.01
CA GLU A 123 6.42 11.64 6.39
C GLU A 123 5.67 10.60 5.55
N MET A 124 4.60 10.02 6.10
CA MET A 124 3.73 9.09 5.37
C MET A 124 3.02 9.71 4.14
N ALA A 125 2.82 11.03 4.15
CA ALA A 125 2.21 11.79 3.07
C ALA A 125 3.24 12.38 2.08
N GLU A 126 4.54 12.11 2.23
CA GLU A 126 5.56 12.67 1.38
C GLU A 126 5.27 12.35 -0.10
N GLY A 127 5.28 13.35 -0.98
CA GLY A 127 5.00 13.17 -2.40
C GLY A 127 3.52 13.12 -2.80
N ILE A 128 2.58 13.25 -1.85
CA ILE A 128 1.17 13.51 -2.16
C ILE A 128 1.01 15.01 -2.41
N VAL A 129 0.69 15.39 -3.64
CA VAL A 129 0.46 16.79 -4.02
C VAL A 129 -1.00 17.14 -3.75
N VAL A 130 -1.24 18.03 -2.78
CA VAL A 130 -2.57 18.60 -2.52
C VAL A 130 -2.61 20.00 -3.12
N GLU A 131 -3.20 20.15 -4.32
CA GLU A 131 -3.20 21.42 -5.06
C GLU A 131 -4.01 22.52 -4.37
N ASP A 132 -5.08 22.16 -3.64
CA ASP A 132 -6.05 23.08 -3.04
C ASP A 132 -5.99 23.13 -1.50
N ALA A 133 -4.84 22.82 -0.90
CA ALA A 133 -4.70 22.86 0.56
C ALA A 133 -4.94 24.30 1.07
N PRO A 134 -5.94 24.54 1.94
CA PRO A 134 -6.16 25.87 2.52
C PRO A 134 -4.92 26.31 3.29
N VAL A 135 -4.36 27.46 2.95
CA VAL A 135 -3.24 28.03 3.72
C VAL A 135 -3.79 28.62 5.01
N PHE A 136 -3.71 27.85 6.09
CA PHE A 136 -4.06 28.29 7.44
C PHE A 136 -3.00 29.25 7.98
N LYS A 137 -3.10 30.53 7.62
CA LYS A 137 -2.32 31.57 8.28
C LYS A 137 -2.81 31.71 9.71
N THR A 138 -1.91 31.54 10.67
CA THR A 138 -2.24 31.83 12.07
C THR A 138 -2.54 33.33 12.22
N ARG A 139 -3.39 33.71 13.19
CA ARG A 139 -3.70 35.12 13.48
C ARG A 139 -2.43 35.95 13.66
N ASP A 140 -1.39 35.36 14.26
CA ASP A 140 -0.13 36.04 14.56
C ASP A 140 0.69 36.34 13.29
N GLU A 141 0.58 35.52 12.24
CA GLU A 141 1.16 35.82 10.90
C GLU A 141 0.43 36.95 10.18
N ILE A 142 -0.89 37.06 10.37
CA ILE A 142 -1.69 38.18 9.83
C ILE A 142 -1.31 39.49 10.53
N MET A 143 -1.14 39.46 11.86
CA MET A 143 -0.76 40.64 12.66
C MET A 143 0.66 41.14 12.34
N LYS A 144 1.64 40.24 12.15
CA LYS A 144 3.00 40.64 11.73
C LYS A 144 3.05 41.37 10.39
N ASN A 145 2.18 41.02 9.44
CA ASN A 145 2.11 41.69 8.14
C ASN A 145 1.44 43.07 8.20
N GLN A 146 0.72 43.39 9.28
CA GLN A 146 0.13 44.71 9.50
C GLN A 146 1.06 45.66 10.26
N GLN A 147 2.01 45.15 11.03
CA GLN A 147 2.98 45.96 11.79
C GLN A 147 4.07 46.64 10.93
N GLY A 148 4.17 46.27 9.64
CA GLY A 148 5.13 46.82 8.69
C GLY A 148 4.58 47.89 7.75
N ARG A 149 3.40 48.46 8.02
CA ARG A 149 2.76 49.48 7.19
C ARG A 149 2.56 50.79 7.93
#